data_AF-A0A0B7IFN3-F1
#
_entry.id   AF-A0A0B7IFN3-F1
#
_cell.length_a   1.000
_cell.length_b   1.000
_cell.length_c   1.000
_cell.angle_alpha   90.00
_cell.angle_beta   90.00
_cell.angle_gamma   90.00
#
_symmetry.space_group_name_H-M   'P 1'
#
loop_
_entity.id
_entity.type
_entity.pdbx_description
1 polymer ?
#
loop_
_entity_poly.entity_id
_entity_poly.type
_entity_poly.pdbx_seq_one_letter_code
_entity_poly.pdbx_strand_id
1 'polypeptide(L)'
;MNNKNLWIYGIIAFSILFLGGAILFKIFEMESLPSQFYGALIGVVITAIITVFLLQGQTANEEKRERNLKVFEKKQEVYHDFLEKLKGIIQDGEITLSNSESNIDELKDLIFQLGYIQMHTSPENTDKIFERVSKLIQLMNDFSTDKHKQSKLPKFYSQLCEEVFGIISILKSDLYTSEATSISVNRIEELLRECDLFIENESFDKYELQNYFWNELQKQFKNKGYEITPKDFTQDVNEFYARARNRHRWFGFWFPVYTTKEGKTLNFCVELENSYYYGFIKSQPNEKNEVILDVVQQTSTNFKETANWFGYKLADRNNLDFWKLNSSEFERLKHPRKREELIAEIANEMDMYITKFQQIAKQNNV
;
A
#
# COMPACT_ATOMS: atom_id res chain seq x y z
N MET A 1 -54.67 -69.70 -19.84
CA MET A 1 -53.95 -69.98 -18.58
C MET A 1 -52.58 -69.33 -18.64
N ASN A 2 -52.26 -68.49 -17.67
CA ASN A 2 -51.03 -67.71 -17.56
C ASN A 2 -49.80 -68.63 -17.53
N ASN A 3 -48.91 -68.52 -18.53
CA ASN A 3 -47.68 -69.31 -18.62
C ASN A 3 -46.52 -68.71 -17.79
N LYS A 4 -46.84 -68.11 -16.63
CA LYS A 4 -45.86 -67.45 -15.75
C LYS A 4 -44.88 -68.42 -15.07
N ASN A 5 -45.13 -69.73 -15.15
CA ASN A 5 -44.32 -70.75 -14.49
C ASN A 5 -43.45 -71.58 -15.45
N LEU A 6 -43.52 -71.37 -16.77
CA LEU A 6 -42.79 -72.20 -17.75
C LEU A 6 -41.26 -72.08 -17.59
N TRP A 7 -40.77 -70.89 -17.30
CA TRP A 7 -39.34 -70.66 -17.04
C TRP A 7 -38.86 -71.34 -15.74
N ILE A 8 -39.74 -71.42 -14.73
CA ILE A 8 -39.45 -72.13 -13.47
C ILE A 8 -39.29 -73.64 -13.75
N TYR A 9 -40.17 -74.24 -14.55
CA TYR A 9 -40.02 -75.64 -14.95
C TYR A 9 -38.76 -75.89 -15.79
N GLY A 10 -38.39 -74.93 -16.64
CA GLY A 10 -37.12 -74.97 -17.39
C GLY A 10 -35.89 -74.97 -16.48
N ILE A 11 -35.88 -74.10 -15.46
CA ILE A 11 -34.79 -74.07 -14.46
C ILE A 11 -34.73 -75.38 -13.69
N ILE A 12 -35.87 -75.88 -13.19
CA ILE A 12 -35.93 -77.12 -12.43
C ILE A 12 -35.42 -78.30 -13.28
N ALA A 13 -35.87 -78.42 -14.52
CA ALA A 13 -35.42 -79.48 -15.43
C ALA A 13 -33.91 -79.40 -15.68
N PHE A 14 -33.37 -78.20 -15.92
CA PHE A 14 -31.94 -78.02 -16.15
C PHE A 14 -31.09 -78.31 -14.90
N SER A 15 -31.54 -77.89 -13.71
CA SER A 15 -30.88 -78.19 -12.44
C SER A 15 -30.85 -79.69 -12.14
N ILE A 16 -31.95 -80.41 -12.43
CA ILE A 16 -32.00 -81.88 -12.27
C ILE A 16 -31.03 -82.56 -13.25
N LEU A 17 -30.98 -82.10 -14.51
CA LEU A 17 -30.10 -82.66 -15.54
C LEU A 17 -28.62 -82.42 -15.19
N PHE A 18 -28.29 -81.24 -14.67
CA PHE A 18 -26.96 -80.89 -14.17
C PHE A 18 -26.54 -81.75 -12.96
N LEU A 19 -27.40 -81.85 -11.95
CA LEU A 19 -27.14 -82.68 -10.76
C LEU A 19 -27.00 -84.17 -11.12
N GLY A 20 -27.88 -84.67 -11.98
CA GLY A 20 -27.84 -86.05 -12.47
C GLY A 20 -26.55 -86.33 -13.26
N GLY A 21 -26.14 -85.41 -14.13
CA GLY A 21 -24.87 -85.49 -14.86
C GLY A 21 -23.65 -85.49 -13.92
N ALA A 22 -23.62 -84.59 -12.94
CA ALA A 22 -22.51 -84.48 -11.99
C ALA A 22 -22.33 -85.74 -11.11
N ILE A 23 -23.43 -86.42 -10.76
CA ILE A 23 -23.42 -87.71 -10.05
C ILE A 23 -22.95 -88.84 -10.98
N LEU A 24 -23.48 -88.92 -12.20
CA LEU A 24 -23.15 -89.98 -13.18
C LEU A 24 -21.66 -89.99 -13.57
N PHE A 25 -21.07 -88.80 -13.74
CA PHE A 25 -19.65 -88.65 -14.05
C PHE A 25 -18.73 -88.74 -12.82
N LYS A 26 -19.27 -89.09 -11.63
CA LYS A 26 -18.55 -89.16 -10.34
C LYS A 26 -17.77 -87.88 -10.01
N ILE A 27 -18.25 -86.73 -10.47
CA ILE A 27 -17.66 -85.43 -10.14
C ILE A 27 -17.95 -85.10 -8.66
N PHE A 28 -19.11 -85.55 -8.14
CA PHE A 28 -19.48 -85.45 -6.74
C PHE A 28 -19.98 -86.79 -6.19
N GLU A 29 -19.53 -87.17 -5.00
CA GLU A 29 -20.07 -88.31 -4.27
C GLU A 29 -21.43 -87.93 -3.66
N MET A 30 -22.43 -88.82 -3.76
CA MET A 30 -23.81 -88.53 -3.34
C MET A 30 -23.90 -88.10 -1.86
N GLU A 31 -23.02 -88.64 -1.01
CA GLU A 31 -22.93 -88.28 0.42
C GLU A 31 -22.38 -86.87 0.66
N SER A 32 -21.58 -86.33 -0.27
CA SER A 32 -20.93 -85.02 -0.17
C SER A 32 -21.74 -83.88 -0.80
N LEU A 33 -22.79 -84.20 -1.56
CA LEU A 33 -23.66 -83.20 -2.21
C LEU A 33 -24.31 -82.23 -1.22
N PRO A 34 -24.87 -82.67 -0.07
CA PRO A 34 -25.45 -81.75 0.90
C PRO A 34 -24.41 -80.76 1.45
N SER A 35 -23.21 -81.24 1.82
CA SER A 35 -22.18 -80.37 2.42
C SER A 35 -21.62 -79.35 1.43
N GLN A 36 -21.45 -79.73 0.16
CA GLN A 36 -21.02 -78.80 -0.90
C GLN A 36 -22.11 -77.78 -1.25
N PHE A 37 -23.38 -78.18 -1.27
CA PHE A 37 -24.50 -77.27 -1.46
C PHE A 37 -24.60 -76.25 -0.31
N TYR A 38 -24.46 -76.71 0.94
CA TYR A 38 -24.39 -75.81 2.11
C TYR A 38 -23.16 -74.91 2.07
N GLY A 39 -22.00 -75.42 1.66
CA GLY A 39 -20.78 -74.63 1.48
C GLY A 39 -20.94 -73.53 0.44
N ALA A 40 -21.56 -73.84 -0.71
CA ALA A 40 -21.88 -72.86 -1.74
C ALA A 40 -22.90 -71.81 -1.25
N LEU A 41 -23.95 -72.23 -0.54
CA LEU A 41 -24.96 -71.34 0.02
C LEU A 41 -24.36 -70.39 1.07
N ILE A 42 -23.52 -70.91 1.98
CA ILE A 42 -22.77 -70.10 2.96
C ILE A 42 -21.84 -69.13 2.23
N GLY A 43 -21.12 -69.58 1.21
CA GLY A 43 -20.24 -68.73 0.41
C GLY A 43 -20.97 -67.57 -0.25
N VAL A 44 -22.14 -67.81 -0.83
CA VAL A 44 -23.01 -66.77 -1.42
C VAL A 44 -23.50 -65.79 -0.35
N VAL A 45 -23.95 -66.28 0.81
CA VAL A 45 -24.42 -65.43 1.92
C VAL A 45 -23.28 -64.56 2.46
N ILE A 46 -22.11 -65.13 2.71
CA ILE A 46 -20.92 -64.37 3.16
C ILE A 46 -20.53 -63.32 2.11
N THR A 47 -20.50 -63.69 0.83
CA THR A 47 -20.17 -62.76 -0.25
C THR A 47 -21.19 -61.63 -0.35
N ALA A 48 -22.47 -61.92 -0.21
CA ALA A 48 -23.53 -60.90 -0.16
C ALA A 48 -23.35 -59.95 1.03
N ILE A 49 -23.03 -60.48 2.22
CA ILE A 49 -22.75 -59.67 3.43
C ILE A 49 -21.53 -58.76 3.21
N ILE A 50 -20.41 -59.30 2.72
CA ILE A 50 -19.20 -58.52 2.43
C ILE A 50 -19.52 -57.42 1.41
N THR A 51 -20.28 -57.73 0.37
CA THR A 51 -20.66 -56.77 -0.66
C THR A 51 -21.51 -55.63 -0.07
N VAL A 52 -22.48 -55.95 0.78
CA VAL A 52 -23.29 -54.92 1.47
C VAL A 52 -22.41 -54.04 2.35
N PHE A 53 -21.47 -54.61 3.12
CA PHE A 53 -20.55 -53.83 3.93
C PHE A 53 -19.61 -52.94 3.10
N LEU A 54 -19.12 -53.43 1.96
CA LEU A 54 -18.27 -52.63 1.05
C LEU A 54 -19.05 -51.46 0.44
N LEU A 55 -20.28 -51.71 -0.04
CA LEU A 55 -21.14 -50.66 -0.58
C LEU A 55 -21.50 -49.62 0.49
N GLN A 56 -21.86 -50.06 1.69
CA GLN A 56 -22.12 -49.14 2.82
C GLN A 56 -20.90 -48.29 3.18
N GLY A 57 -19.71 -48.90 3.23
CA GLY A 57 -18.46 -48.20 3.50
C GLY A 57 -18.11 -47.18 2.42
N GLN A 58 -18.33 -47.51 1.14
CA GLN A 58 -18.12 -46.59 0.02
C GLN A 58 -19.12 -45.43 0.04
N THR A 59 -20.43 -45.70 0.20
CA THR A 59 -21.47 -44.67 0.26
C THR A 59 -21.24 -43.71 1.43
N ALA A 60 -20.91 -44.22 2.63
CA ALA A 60 -20.64 -43.37 3.79
C ALA A 60 -19.40 -42.48 3.58
N ASN A 61 -18.36 -43.00 2.91
CA ASN A 61 -17.18 -42.21 2.56
C ASN A 61 -17.48 -41.16 1.49
N GLU A 62 -18.29 -41.48 0.49
CA GLU A 62 -18.73 -40.53 -0.53
C GLU A 62 -19.59 -39.43 0.07
N GLU A 63 -20.56 -39.76 0.93
CA GLU A 63 -21.40 -38.78 1.63
C GLU A 63 -20.56 -37.86 2.50
N LYS A 64 -19.59 -38.41 3.26
CA LYS A 64 -18.65 -37.61 4.06
C LYS A 64 -17.81 -36.69 3.18
N ARG A 65 -17.32 -37.18 2.04
CA ARG A 65 -16.54 -36.38 1.08
C ARG A 65 -17.39 -35.26 0.49
N GLU A 66 -18.60 -35.56 0.03
CA GLU A 66 -19.51 -34.57 -0.55
C GLU A 66 -19.90 -33.50 0.48
N ARG A 67 -20.22 -33.92 1.71
CA ARG A 67 -20.49 -32.99 2.82
C ARG A 67 -19.27 -32.09 3.09
N ASN A 68 -18.08 -32.65 3.15
CA ASN A 68 -16.85 -31.87 3.39
C ASN A 68 -16.60 -30.87 2.25
N LEU A 69 -16.81 -31.26 0.99
CA LEU A 69 -16.68 -30.38 -0.16
C LEU A 69 -17.68 -29.22 -0.09
N LYS A 70 -18.96 -29.51 0.15
CA LYS A 70 -20.01 -28.48 0.29
C LYS A 70 -19.74 -27.52 1.45
N VAL A 71 -19.27 -28.04 2.59
CA VAL A 71 -18.88 -27.19 3.73
C VAL A 71 -17.68 -26.32 3.38
N PHE A 72 -16.69 -26.87 2.68
CA PHE A 72 -15.52 -26.12 2.22
C PHE A 72 -15.90 -25.00 1.24
N GLU A 73 -16.72 -25.29 0.23
CA GLU A 73 -17.25 -24.29 -0.70
C GLU A 73 -18.02 -23.18 0.03
N LYS A 74 -18.89 -23.55 0.98
CA LYS A 74 -19.64 -22.56 1.75
C LYS A 74 -18.76 -21.72 2.66
N LYS A 75 -17.72 -22.31 3.26
CA LYS A 75 -16.70 -21.56 4.01
C LYS A 75 -16.01 -20.52 3.13
N GLN A 76 -15.59 -20.90 1.92
CA GLN A 76 -14.94 -19.98 0.98
C GLN A 76 -15.85 -18.80 0.62
N GLU A 77 -17.13 -19.07 0.33
CA GLU A 77 -18.13 -18.03 0.04
C GLU A 77 -18.29 -17.06 1.22
N VAL A 78 -18.53 -17.58 2.42
CA VAL A 78 -18.68 -16.76 3.64
C VAL A 78 -17.42 -15.93 3.92
N TYR A 79 -16.23 -16.51 3.73
CA TYR A 79 -14.97 -15.82 3.98
C TYR A 79 -14.73 -14.72 2.93
N HIS A 80 -15.10 -14.96 1.68
CA HIS A 80 -15.02 -13.96 0.62
C HIS A 80 -15.97 -12.78 0.88
N ASP A 81 -17.24 -13.05 1.19
CA ASP A 81 -18.25 -12.03 1.44
C ASP A 81 -17.88 -11.14 2.64
N PHE A 82 -17.37 -11.75 3.71
CA PHE A 82 -16.84 -11.03 4.86
C PHE A 82 -15.67 -10.10 4.47
N LEU A 83 -14.72 -10.59 3.66
CA LEU A 83 -13.58 -9.79 3.22
C LEU A 83 -14.00 -8.65 2.27
N GLU A 84 -14.97 -8.85 1.39
CA GLU A 84 -15.51 -7.78 0.54
C GLU A 84 -16.23 -6.73 1.37
N LYS A 85 -17.01 -7.11 2.40
CA LYS A 85 -17.61 -6.13 3.30
C LYS A 85 -16.56 -5.35 4.10
N LEU A 86 -15.53 -6.04 4.59
CA LEU A 86 -14.42 -5.39 5.31
C LEU A 86 -13.65 -4.41 4.40
N LYS A 87 -13.42 -4.78 3.14
CA LYS A 87 -12.83 -3.90 2.13
C LYS A 87 -13.67 -2.65 1.91
N GLY A 88 -15.00 -2.76 1.80
CA GLY A 88 -15.88 -1.60 1.68
C GLY A 88 -15.70 -0.62 2.85
N ILE A 89 -15.73 -1.13 4.08
CA ILE A 89 -15.52 -0.31 5.29
C ILE A 89 -14.14 0.36 5.29
N ILE A 90 -13.09 -0.35 4.87
CA ILE A 90 -11.72 0.20 4.79
C ILE A 90 -11.63 1.31 3.74
N GLN A 91 -12.30 1.15 2.59
CA GLN A 91 -12.28 2.12 1.50
C GLN A 91 -13.02 3.42 1.85
N ASP A 92 -14.15 3.29 2.52
CA ASP A 92 -14.98 4.44 2.90
C ASP A 92 -14.41 5.18 4.12
N GLY A 93 -13.59 4.51 4.93
CA GLY A 93 -12.83 5.12 6.03
C GLY A 93 -13.66 5.49 7.26
N GLU A 94 -14.96 5.24 7.22
CA GLU A 94 -15.92 5.43 8.32
C GLU A 94 -16.88 4.24 8.38
N ILE A 95 -17.38 3.91 9.58
CA ILE A 95 -18.49 2.94 9.72
C ILE A 95 -19.78 3.74 9.77
N THR A 96 -20.60 3.61 8.73
CA THR A 96 -21.85 4.35 8.64
C THR A 96 -22.90 3.74 9.59
N LEU A 97 -23.35 4.54 10.56
CA LEU A 97 -24.45 4.22 11.47
C LEU A 97 -25.68 5.03 11.04
N SER A 98 -26.52 4.46 10.19
CA SER A 98 -27.77 5.11 9.77
C SER A 98 -28.94 4.77 10.69
N ASN A 99 -29.69 5.80 11.08
CA ASN A 99 -30.98 5.67 11.77
C ASN A 99 -32.19 5.78 10.82
N SER A 100 -31.97 5.96 9.50
CA SER A 100 -33.04 6.07 8.50
C SER A 100 -33.14 4.79 7.65
N GLU A 101 -34.37 4.41 7.30
CA GLU A 101 -34.74 3.19 6.53
C GLU A 101 -34.09 3.07 5.14
N SER A 102 -33.33 4.07 4.68
CA SER A 102 -32.80 4.17 3.31
C SER A 102 -31.27 4.05 3.21
N ASN A 103 -30.53 3.96 4.33
CA ASN A 103 -29.08 3.80 4.33
C ASN A 103 -28.68 2.52 5.07
N ILE A 104 -27.68 1.82 4.52
CA ILE A 104 -27.14 0.56 5.05
C ILE A 104 -26.46 0.83 6.40
N ASP A 105 -26.84 0.10 7.45
CA ASP A 105 -26.17 0.13 8.75
C ASP A 105 -25.01 -0.86 8.71
N GLU A 106 -23.81 -0.34 8.46
CA GLU A 106 -22.64 -1.15 8.17
C GLU A 106 -22.13 -1.91 9.39
N LEU A 107 -22.40 -1.40 10.59
CA LEU A 107 -22.09 -2.09 11.83
C LEU A 107 -22.99 -3.32 11.98
N LYS A 108 -24.31 -3.20 11.71
CA LYS A 108 -25.21 -4.35 11.72
C LYS A 108 -24.77 -5.40 10.70
N ASP A 109 -24.43 -4.99 9.48
CA ASP A 109 -23.93 -5.91 8.46
C ASP A 109 -22.64 -6.60 8.88
N LEU A 110 -21.67 -5.86 9.44
CA LEU A 110 -20.43 -6.45 9.95
C LEU A 110 -20.68 -7.46 11.08
N ILE A 111 -21.62 -7.16 11.99
CA ILE A 111 -22.03 -8.09 13.06
C ILE A 111 -22.61 -9.38 12.46
N PHE A 112 -23.47 -9.27 11.44
CA PHE A 112 -24.01 -10.46 10.75
C PHE A 112 -22.91 -11.27 10.06
N GLN A 113 -21.97 -10.61 9.39
CA GLN A 113 -20.84 -11.29 8.75
C GLN A 113 -19.97 -12.02 9.77
N LEU A 114 -19.69 -11.42 10.93
CA LEU A 114 -18.98 -12.08 12.03
C LEU A 114 -19.77 -13.28 12.58
N GLY A 115 -21.10 -13.19 12.65
CA GLY A 115 -21.96 -14.31 12.98
C GLY A 115 -21.86 -15.47 11.98
N TYR A 116 -21.82 -15.17 10.67
CA TYR A 116 -21.60 -16.19 9.65
C TYR A 116 -20.22 -16.83 9.73
N ILE A 117 -19.18 -16.04 10.03
CA ILE A 117 -17.84 -16.58 10.32
C ILE A 117 -17.89 -17.56 11.50
N GLN A 118 -18.54 -17.17 12.60
CA GLN A 118 -18.67 -18.02 13.80
C GLN A 118 -19.36 -19.37 13.51
N MET A 119 -20.34 -19.40 12.59
CA MET A 119 -21.00 -20.65 12.19
C MET A 119 -20.08 -21.63 11.46
N HIS A 120 -19.02 -21.11 10.84
CA HIS A 120 -18.18 -21.85 9.90
C HIS A 120 -16.73 -22.03 10.37
N THR A 121 -16.31 -21.37 11.45
CA THR A 121 -14.96 -21.51 12.03
C THR A 121 -15.01 -21.90 13.51
N SER A 122 -13.84 -22.11 14.10
CA SER A 122 -13.71 -22.41 15.53
C SER A 122 -13.95 -21.16 16.40
N PRO A 123 -14.36 -21.30 17.66
CA PRO A 123 -14.48 -20.18 18.58
C PRO A 123 -13.16 -19.39 18.70
N GLU A 124 -12.02 -20.09 18.80
CA GLU A 124 -10.70 -19.47 18.87
C GLU A 124 -10.37 -18.62 17.63
N ASN A 125 -10.66 -19.14 16.43
CA ASN A 125 -10.46 -18.38 15.19
C ASN A 125 -11.40 -17.19 15.11
N THR A 126 -12.65 -17.35 15.56
CA THR A 126 -13.64 -16.26 15.62
C THR A 126 -13.14 -15.13 16.51
N ASP A 127 -12.66 -15.45 17.71
CA ASP A 127 -12.15 -14.47 18.67
C ASP A 127 -10.92 -13.73 18.11
N LYS A 128 -9.99 -14.46 17.49
CA LYS A 128 -8.82 -13.86 16.82
C LYS A 128 -9.22 -12.93 15.67
N ILE A 129 -10.20 -13.31 14.86
CA ILE A 129 -10.72 -12.46 13.78
C ILE A 129 -11.35 -11.21 14.37
N PHE A 130 -12.18 -11.35 15.41
CA PHE A 130 -12.85 -10.24 16.08
C PHE A 130 -11.85 -9.23 16.68
N GLU A 131 -10.80 -9.72 17.33
CA GLU A 131 -9.73 -8.88 17.89
C GLU A 131 -9.05 -8.05 16.78
N ARG A 132 -8.72 -8.68 15.65
CA ARG A 132 -8.08 -7.99 14.52
C ARG A 132 -8.99 -6.98 13.84
N VAL A 133 -10.27 -7.31 13.64
CA VAL A 133 -11.27 -6.36 13.14
C VAL A 133 -11.39 -5.17 14.08
N SER A 134 -11.41 -5.40 15.39
CA SER A 134 -11.48 -4.32 16.39
C SER A 134 -10.26 -3.40 16.32
N LYS A 135 -9.05 -3.96 16.22
CA LYS A 135 -7.80 -3.19 16.04
C LYS A 135 -7.80 -2.40 14.74
N LEU A 136 -8.28 -3.00 13.66
CA LEU A 136 -8.40 -2.35 12.36
C LEU A 136 -9.32 -1.12 12.45
N ILE A 137 -10.49 -1.26 13.08
CA ILE A 137 -11.44 -0.15 13.27
C ILE A 137 -10.83 0.96 14.14
N GLN A 138 -10.15 0.59 15.24
CA GLN A 138 -9.45 1.56 16.08
C GLN A 138 -8.36 2.30 15.31
N LEU A 139 -7.55 1.59 14.54
CA LEU A 139 -6.50 2.18 13.72
C LEU A 139 -7.04 3.20 12.72
N MET A 140 -8.17 2.90 12.07
CA MET A 140 -8.82 3.82 11.13
C MET A 140 -9.34 5.07 11.86
N ASN A 141 -9.98 4.91 13.02
CA ASN A 141 -10.51 6.04 13.81
C ASN A 141 -9.41 6.94 14.38
N ASP A 142 -8.32 6.35 14.87
CA ASP A 142 -7.17 7.09 15.38
C ASP A 142 -6.50 7.88 14.25
N PHE A 143 -6.37 7.26 13.07
CA PHE A 143 -5.81 7.93 11.90
C PHE A 143 -6.73 9.03 11.36
N SER A 144 -8.05 8.84 11.38
CA SER A 144 -9.01 9.82 10.87
C SER A 144 -9.08 11.09 11.74
N THR A 145 -8.79 10.99 13.03
CA THR A 145 -8.80 12.13 13.98
C THR A 145 -7.45 12.83 14.15
N ASP A 146 -6.37 12.25 13.62
CA ASP A 146 -5.03 12.81 13.73
C ASP A 146 -4.85 14.10 12.89
N LYS A 147 -4.08 15.06 13.42
CA LYS A 147 -3.76 16.33 12.77
C LYS A 147 -2.49 16.29 11.92
N HIS A 148 -1.71 15.21 12.00
CA HIS A 148 -0.44 15.03 11.32
C HIS A 148 -0.46 13.76 10.46
N LYS A 149 -1.54 13.57 9.69
CA LYS A 149 -1.84 12.33 8.97
C LYS A 149 -0.73 11.97 7.98
N GLN A 150 -0.23 12.96 7.24
CA GLN A 150 0.82 12.76 6.24
C GLN A 150 2.09 12.13 6.81
N SER A 151 2.51 12.51 8.02
CA SER A 151 3.72 11.98 8.65
C SER A 151 3.55 10.54 9.16
N LYS A 152 2.31 10.15 9.50
CA LYS A 152 1.97 8.83 10.03
C LYS A 152 1.47 7.86 8.96
N LEU A 153 1.20 8.34 7.76
CA LEU A 153 0.64 7.59 6.63
C LEU A 153 1.38 6.26 6.34
N PRO A 154 2.73 6.20 6.31
CA PRO A 154 3.43 4.94 6.07
C PRO A 154 3.20 3.92 7.19
N LYS A 155 3.22 4.39 8.45
CA LYS A 155 2.99 3.55 9.63
C LYS A 155 1.54 3.05 9.68
N PHE A 156 0.59 3.92 9.38
CA PHE A 156 -0.83 3.57 9.28
C PHE A 156 -1.05 2.42 8.31
N TYR A 157 -0.56 2.54 7.06
CA TYR A 157 -0.74 1.48 6.07
C TYR A 157 0.00 0.19 6.43
N SER A 158 1.17 0.28 7.06
CA SER A 158 1.90 -0.91 7.55
C SER A 158 1.05 -1.68 8.58
N GLN A 159 0.50 -0.98 9.58
CA GLN A 159 -0.37 -1.57 10.60
C GLN A 159 -1.70 -2.08 10.03
N LEU A 160 -2.29 -1.34 9.08
CA LEU A 160 -3.51 -1.75 8.39
C LEU A 160 -3.30 -3.09 7.66
N CYS A 161 -2.19 -3.22 6.93
CA CYS A 161 -1.86 -4.45 6.24
C CYS A 161 -1.60 -5.61 7.19
N GLU A 162 -0.95 -5.37 8.32
CA GLU A 162 -0.71 -6.38 9.35
C GLU A 162 -2.04 -6.98 9.84
N GLU A 163 -3.05 -6.14 10.13
CA GLU A 163 -4.34 -6.61 10.60
C GLU A 163 -5.14 -7.35 9.52
N VAL A 164 -5.21 -6.79 8.29
CA VAL A 164 -5.89 -7.44 7.16
C VAL A 164 -5.27 -8.79 6.84
N PHE A 165 -3.94 -8.88 6.74
CA PHE A 165 -3.27 -10.14 6.43
C PHE A 165 -3.28 -11.11 7.60
N GLY A 166 -3.35 -10.62 8.83
CA GLY A 166 -3.61 -11.43 10.01
C GLY A 166 -4.96 -12.15 9.91
N ILE A 167 -6.02 -11.45 9.53
CA ILE A 167 -7.35 -12.03 9.29
C ILE A 167 -7.28 -13.10 8.18
N ILE A 168 -6.69 -12.76 7.03
CA ILE A 168 -6.56 -13.68 5.89
C ILE A 168 -5.77 -14.94 6.28
N SER A 169 -4.73 -14.80 7.10
CA SER A 169 -3.93 -15.94 7.57
C SER A 169 -4.75 -16.92 8.42
N ILE A 170 -5.61 -16.40 9.31
CA ILE A 170 -6.52 -17.23 10.11
C ILE A 170 -7.51 -17.97 9.21
N LEU A 171 -8.17 -17.25 8.30
CA LEU A 171 -9.15 -17.83 7.36
C LEU A 171 -8.51 -18.90 6.45
N LYS A 172 -7.30 -18.64 5.95
CA LYS A 172 -6.54 -19.58 5.13
C LYS A 172 -6.15 -20.83 5.92
N SER A 173 -5.68 -20.65 7.15
CA SER A 173 -5.31 -21.78 8.02
C SER A 173 -6.53 -22.65 8.34
N ASP A 174 -7.70 -22.03 8.57
CA ASP A 174 -8.97 -22.73 8.78
C ASP A 174 -9.44 -23.49 7.53
N LEU A 175 -9.33 -22.90 6.34
CA LEU A 175 -9.74 -23.54 5.08
C LEU A 175 -8.87 -24.75 4.73
N TYR A 176 -7.54 -24.60 4.80
CA TYR A 176 -6.59 -25.57 4.26
C TYR A 176 -5.95 -26.46 5.32
N THR A 177 -6.22 -26.22 6.60
CA THR A 177 -5.65 -26.98 7.72
C THR A 177 -4.11 -27.01 7.69
N SER A 178 -3.50 -25.92 7.21
CA SER A 178 -2.07 -25.75 7.05
C SER A 178 -1.64 -24.43 7.66
N GLU A 179 -0.45 -24.36 8.26
CA GLU A 179 0.12 -23.10 8.72
C GLU A 179 0.25 -22.12 7.54
N ALA A 180 -0.57 -21.06 7.55
CA ALA A 180 -0.45 -19.97 6.61
C ALA A 180 0.52 -18.94 7.18
N THR A 181 1.63 -18.69 6.47
CA THR A 181 2.43 -17.50 6.74
C THR A 181 1.76 -16.27 6.13
N SER A 182 1.61 -15.20 6.92
CA SER A 182 1.17 -13.91 6.40
C SER A 182 2.22 -13.35 5.41
N ILE A 183 1.78 -12.40 4.57
CA ILE A 183 2.70 -11.64 3.73
C ILE A 183 3.66 -10.88 4.66
N SER A 184 4.96 -10.93 4.36
CA SER A 184 6.01 -10.26 5.14
C SER A 184 5.75 -8.75 5.22
N VAL A 185 5.68 -8.21 6.43
CA VAL A 185 5.54 -6.77 6.71
C VAL A 185 6.64 -5.96 6.01
N ASN A 186 7.87 -6.44 5.98
CA ASN A 186 9.00 -5.76 5.32
C ASN A 186 8.77 -5.54 3.82
N ARG A 187 8.16 -6.51 3.12
CA ARG A 187 7.84 -6.37 1.68
C ARG A 187 6.75 -5.33 1.43
N ILE A 188 5.86 -5.17 2.39
CA ILE A 188 4.78 -4.17 2.34
C ILE A 188 5.37 -2.79 2.61
N GLU A 189 6.27 -2.66 3.58
CA GLU A 189 6.99 -1.41 3.81
C GLU A 189 7.80 -0.98 2.59
N GLU A 190 8.44 -1.92 1.89
CA GLU A 190 9.09 -1.67 0.59
C GLU A 190 8.08 -1.17 -0.46
N LEU A 191 6.94 -1.86 -0.62
CA LEU A 191 5.88 -1.42 -1.55
C LEU A 191 5.35 -0.02 -1.20
N LEU A 192 5.08 0.23 0.08
CA LEU A 192 4.56 1.51 0.57
C LEU A 192 5.57 2.65 0.42
N ARG A 193 6.89 2.36 0.44
CA ARG A 193 7.93 3.35 0.11
C ARG A 193 7.94 3.71 -1.37
N GLU A 194 7.64 2.75 -2.24
CA GLU A 194 7.50 2.99 -3.68
C GLU A 194 6.18 3.69 -4.02
N CYS A 195 5.14 3.46 -3.22
CA CYS A 195 3.89 4.22 -3.28
C CYS A 195 4.13 5.65 -2.80
N ASP A 196 3.82 6.62 -3.65
CA ASP A 196 3.92 8.04 -3.35
C ASP A 196 2.76 8.51 -2.47
N LEU A 197 2.70 7.97 -1.24
CA LEU A 197 1.57 8.13 -0.33
C LEU A 197 1.42 9.61 0.06
N PHE A 198 0.33 10.22 -0.38
CA PHE A 198 0.06 11.65 -0.18
C PHE A 198 -1.43 11.91 0.06
N ILE A 199 -1.73 12.80 1.01
CA ILE A 199 -3.09 13.28 1.29
C ILE A 199 -3.23 14.67 0.66
N GLU A 200 -4.01 14.77 -0.42
CA GLU A 200 -4.18 16.02 -1.20
C GLU A 200 -4.75 17.20 -0.40
N ASN A 201 -5.49 16.93 0.68
CA ASN A 201 -6.28 17.94 1.39
C ASN A 201 -5.78 18.28 2.81
N GLU A 202 -4.57 17.86 3.21
CA GLU A 202 -4.02 18.29 4.50
C GLU A 202 -3.46 19.71 4.38
N SER A 203 -3.88 20.61 5.29
CA SER A 203 -3.32 21.95 5.38
C SER A 203 -1.88 21.84 5.90
N PHE A 204 -0.90 22.00 5.02
CA PHE A 204 0.49 22.01 5.42
C PHE A 204 0.80 23.21 6.32
N ASP A 205 1.65 22.98 7.31
CA ASP A 205 2.15 24.06 8.14
C ASP A 205 3.09 24.96 7.31
N LYS A 206 2.71 26.23 7.15
CA LYS A 206 3.49 27.26 6.46
C LYS A 206 4.90 27.45 7.04
N TYR A 207 5.06 27.21 8.34
CA TYR A 207 6.37 27.26 9.01
C TYR A 207 7.25 26.09 8.52
N GLU A 208 6.70 24.88 8.44
CA GLU A 208 7.42 23.70 7.95
C GLU A 208 7.78 23.82 6.46
N LEU A 209 6.85 24.28 5.61
CA LEU A 209 7.09 24.43 4.18
C LEU A 209 8.24 25.39 3.88
N GLN A 210 8.28 26.54 4.55
CA GLN A 210 9.32 27.53 4.33
C GLN A 210 10.67 27.06 4.90
N ASN A 211 10.68 26.39 6.06
CA ASN A 211 11.90 25.76 6.58
C ASN A 211 12.42 24.66 5.65
N TYR A 212 11.53 23.84 5.08
CA TYR A 212 11.89 22.82 4.09
C TYR A 212 12.54 23.45 2.86
N PHE A 213 11.94 24.51 2.30
CA PHE A 213 12.50 25.26 1.18
C PHE A 213 13.94 25.69 1.44
N TRP A 214 14.22 26.31 2.59
CA TRP A 214 15.56 26.78 2.93
C TRP A 214 16.57 25.66 3.16
N ASN A 215 16.16 24.60 3.86
CA ASN A 215 17.04 23.48 4.18
C ASN A 215 17.40 22.70 2.91
N GLU A 216 16.40 22.40 2.07
CA GLU A 216 16.61 21.64 0.85
C GLU A 216 17.41 22.47 -0.18
N LEU A 217 17.15 23.78 -0.31
CA LEU A 217 17.90 24.63 -1.25
C LEU A 217 19.41 24.68 -0.90
N GLN A 218 19.75 24.84 0.38
CA GLN A 218 21.14 24.78 0.84
C GLN A 218 21.79 23.42 0.56
N LYS A 219 21.04 22.32 0.75
CA LYS A 219 21.48 20.96 0.46
C LYS A 219 21.74 20.76 -1.05
N GLN A 220 20.86 21.24 -1.91
CA GLN A 220 21.03 21.15 -3.37
C GLN A 220 22.31 21.88 -3.84
N PHE A 221 22.58 23.09 -3.35
CA PHE A 221 23.83 23.79 -3.67
C PHE A 221 25.07 23.10 -3.11
N LYS A 222 25.01 22.57 -1.89
CA LYS A 222 26.12 21.79 -1.33
C LYS A 222 26.43 20.54 -2.17
N ASN A 223 25.39 19.84 -2.65
CA ASN A 223 25.53 18.69 -3.54
C ASN A 223 26.14 19.06 -4.90
N LYS A 224 25.94 20.30 -5.37
CA LYS A 224 26.58 20.86 -6.57
C LYS A 224 28.04 21.29 -6.35
N GLY A 225 28.56 21.20 -5.12
CA GLY A 225 29.95 21.50 -4.79
C GLY A 225 30.21 22.94 -4.32
N TYR A 226 29.16 23.72 -4.03
CA TYR A 226 29.33 25.07 -3.47
C TYR A 226 29.66 25.02 -1.97
N GLU A 227 30.52 25.94 -1.53
CA GLU A 227 30.88 26.11 -0.13
C GLU A 227 29.77 26.82 0.64
N ILE A 228 28.78 26.04 1.10
CA ILE A 228 27.66 26.53 1.91
C ILE A 228 27.86 26.16 3.37
N THR A 229 27.88 27.18 4.23
CA THR A 229 27.73 27.03 5.68
C THR A 229 26.23 26.92 6.00
N PRO A 230 25.73 25.76 6.48
CA PRO A 230 24.32 25.61 6.77
C PRO A 230 23.84 26.62 7.81
N LYS A 231 22.78 27.34 7.48
CA LYS A 231 22.07 28.25 8.36
C LYS A 231 20.72 27.65 8.74
N ASP A 232 20.42 27.66 10.03
CA ASP A 232 19.09 27.36 10.55
C ASP A 232 18.19 28.60 10.38
N PHE A 233 17.12 28.44 9.61
CA PHE A 233 16.15 29.49 9.33
C PHE A 233 14.92 29.46 10.25
N THR A 234 14.86 28.54 11.22
CA THR A 234 13.68 28.35 12.08
C THR A 234 13.24 29.66 12.74
N GLN A 235 14.18 30.41 13.33
CA GLN A 235 13.87 31.70 13.94
C GLN A 235 13.43 32.75 12.91
N ASP A 236 14.11 32.83 11.77
CA ASP A 236 13.79 33.77 10.70
C ASP A 236 12.34 33.54 10.19
N VAL A 237 11.98 32.28 9.94
CA VAL A 237 10.65 31.85 9.51
C VAL A 237 9.59 32.13 10.59
N ASN A 238 9.91 31.86 11.85
CA ASN A 238 9.02 32.18 12.96
C ASN A 238 8.71 33.68 13.02
N GLU A 239 9.74 34.51 12.91
CA GLU A 239 9.57 35.97 12.95
C GLU A 239 8.89 36.54 11.70
N PHE A 240 9.10 35.91 10.54
CA PHE A 240 8.41 36.24 9.28
C PHE A 240 6.89 36.15 9.42
N TYR A 241 6.38 35.06 10.00
CA TYR A 241 4.93 34.86 10.16
C TYR A 241 4.34 35.45 11.44
N ALA A 242 5.15 35.71 12.49
CA ALA A 242 4.64 36.19 13.78
C ALA A 242 4.26 37.69 13.80
N ARG A 243 4.85 38.52 12.93
CA ARG A 243 4.72 39.98 13.02
C ARG A 243 3.93 40.58 11.85
N ALA A 244 2.61 40.65 11.99
CA ALA A 244 1.69 41.25 11.03
C ALA A 244 1.96 42.75 10.64
N ARG A 245 2.98 43.41 11.20
CA ARG A 245 3.23 44.86 11.03
C ARG A 245 4.60 45.24 10.45
N ASN A 246 5.60 44.36 10.36
CA ASN A 246 6.87 44.67 9.70
C ASN A 246 6.93 44.00 8.33
N ARG A 247 6.48 44.73 7.33
CA ARG A 247 6.18 44.27 5.96
C ARG A 247 7.41 43.91 5.10
N HIS A 248 8.62 44.02 5.64
CA HIS A 248 9.87 43.87 4.89
C HIS A 248 10.93 43.25 5.79
N ARG A 249 10.92 41.92 5.92
CA ARG A 249 12.05 41.18 6.49
C ARG A 249 12.67 40.38 5.37
N TRP A 250 13.84 40.85 4.95
CA TRP A 250 14.67 40.13 4.02
C TRP A 250 15.55 39.20 4.82
N PHE A 251 15.48 37.92 4.50
CA PHE A 251 16.39 36.94 5.06
C PHE A 251 16.73 35.92 3.99
N GLY A 252 17.90 35.32 4.15
CA GLY A 252 18.47 34.47 3.14
C GLY A 252 19.85 33.99 3.54
N PHE A 253 20.57 33.46 2.55
CA PHE A 253 21.96 33.07 2.68
C PHE A 253 22.72 33.44 1.41
N TRP A 254 24.03 33.61 1.57
CA TRP A 254 24.95 33.84 0.46
C TRP A 254 26.14 32.88 0.59
N PHE A 255 26.79 32.64 -0.55
CA PHE A 255 27.94 31.77 -0.63
C PHE A 255 28.90 32.26 -1.72
N PRO A 256 30.22 32.00 -1.58
CA PRO A 256 31.21 32.42 -2.56
C PRO A 256 31.02 31.64 -3.87
N VAL A 257 31.12 32.35 -5.00
CA VAL A 257 30.99 31.76 -6.33
C VAL A 257 32.13 32.08 -7.28
N TYR A 258 32.92 33.12 -7.01
CA TYR A 258 34.07 33.46 -7.85
C TYR A 258 35.08 34.30 -7.07
N THR A 259 36.37 34.10 -7.32
CA THR A 259 37.43 34.97 -6.79
C THR A 259 38.17 35.57 -7.98
N THR A 260 38.14 36.89 -8.07
CA THR A 260 38.86 37.67 -9.10
C THR A 260 40.36 37.50 -8.97
N LYS A 261 41.12 37.86 -10.01
CA LYS A 261 42.60 37.82 -9.96
C LYS A 261 43.20 38.72 -8.88
N GLU A 262 42.47 39.77 -8.51
CA GLU A 262 42.83 40.69 -7.44
C GLU A 262 42.52 40.14 -6.03
N GLY A 263 42.04 38.90 -5.93
CA GLY A 263 41.74 38.23 -4.67
C GLY A 263 40.39 38.60 -4.06
N LYS A 264 39.56 39.35 -4.80
CA LYS A 264 38.21 39.71 -4.34
C LYS A 264 37.21 38.61 -4.61
N THR A 265 36.57 38.12 -3.55
CA THR A 265 35.51 37.11 -3.62
C THR A 265 34.15 37.75 -3.92
N LEU A 266 33.48 37.23 -4.94
CA LEU A 266 32.11 37.53 -5.30
C LEU A 266 31.20 36.45 -4.71
N ASN A 267 30.11 36.88 -4.09
CA ASN A 267 29.11 36.00 -3.52
C ASN A 267 27.83 35.99 -4.37
N PHE A 268 27.19 34.83 -4.41
CA PHE A 268 25.81 34.69 -4.87
C PHE A 268 24.90 34.62 -3.65
N CYS A 269 23.78 35.32 -3.71
CA CYS A 269 22.86 35.43 -2.58
C CYS A 269 21.45 35.05 -3.02
N VAL A 270 20.74 34.35 -2.15
CA VAL A 270 19.30 34.06 -2.26
C VAL A 270 18.63 34.64 -1.04
N GLU A 271 17.71 35.58 -1.25
CA GLU A 271 16.95 36.26 -0.21
C GLU A 271 15.46 36.14 -0.48
N LEU A 272 14.66 36.32 0.57
CA LEU A 272 13.22 36.29 0.51
C LEU A 272 12.64 37.57 1.07
N GLU A 273 11.68 38.14 0.35
CA GLU A 273 10.76 39.14 0.89
C GLU A 273 9.37 38.52 1.04
N ASN A 274 8.55 38.52 -0.01
CA ASN A 274 7.35 37.67 -0.09
C ASN A 274 7.66 36.41 -0.91
N SER A 275 8.37 36.60 -2.01
CA SER A 275 9.01 35.53 -2.76
C SER A 275 10.52 35.67 -2.71
N TYR A 276 11.19 34.62 -3.17
CA TYR A 276 12.63 34.59 -3.25
C TYR A 276 13.13 35.33 -4.50
N TYR A 277 14.27 35.95 -4.34
CA TYR A 277 15.06 36.58 -5.38
C TYR A 277 16.52 36.23 -5.16
N TYR A 278 17.29 36.31 -6.23
CA TYR A 278 18.67 35.83 -6.20
C TYR A 278 19.55 36.57 -7.20
N GLY A 279 20.85 36.48 -6.99
CA GLY A 279 21.84 37.06 -7.88
C GLY A 279 23.19 37.31 -7.22
N PHE A 280 23.95 38.23 -7.80
CA PHE A 280 25.31 38.56 -7.37
C PHE A 280 25.28 39.79 -6.47
N ILE A 281 25.72 39.62 -5.23
CA ILE A 281 25.67 40.66 -4.19
C ILE A 281 26.98 41.46 -4.14
N LYS A 282 26.87 42.77 -3.85
CA LYS A 282 28.01 43.66 -3.61
C LYS A 282 28.51 43.44 -2.18
N SER A 283 29.83 43.56 -1.97
CA SER A 283 30.39 43.44 -0.62
C SER A 283 30.04 44.65 0.24
N GLN A 284 29.81 45.81 -0.40
CA GLN A 284 29.34 47.02 0.26
C GLN A 284 28.27 47.74 -0.60
N PRO A 285 27.31 48.44 0.03
CA PRO A 285 26.35 49.24 -0.70
C PRO A 285 27.03 50.28 -1.61
N ASN A 286 26.51 50.44 -2.82
CA ASN A 286 26.98 51.33 -3.88
C ASN A 286 28.41 51.06 -4.37
N GLU A 287 28.94 49.88 -4.10
CA GLU A 287 30.19 49.42 -4.70
C GLU A 287 30.10 49.46 -6.23
N LYS A 288 31.13 50.04 -6.86
CA LYS A 288 31.27 50.10 -8.32
C LYS A 288 32.38 49.17 -8.77
N ASN A 289 32.03 48.25 -9.66
CA ASN A 289 32.99 47.44 -10.40
C ASN A 289 32.42 47.22 -11.80
N GLU A 290 32.84 48.06 -12.76
CA GLU A 290 32.31 48.06 -14.13
C GLU A 290 32.55 46.72 -14.84
N VAL A 291 33.68 46.06 -14.55
CA VAL A 291 34.01 44.75 -15.12
C VAL A 291 33.03 43.68 -14.63
N ILE A 292 32.77 43.61 -13.32
CA ILE A 292 31.78 42.65 -12.78
C ILE A 292 30.38 42.98 -13.28
N LEU A 293 30.00 44.26 -13.32
CA LEU A 293 28.69 44.70 -13.80
C LEU A 293 28.46 44.27 -15.26
N ASP A 294 29.46 44.45 -16.12
CA ASP A 294 29.40 44.03 -17.52
C ASP A 294 29.22 42.50 -17.64
N VAL A 295 30.00 41.72 -16.89
CA VAL A 295 29.86 40.25 -16.87
C VAL A 295 28.49 39.80 -16.35
N VAL A 296 27.95 40.45 -15.32
CA VAL A 296 26.60 40.16 -14.81
C VAL A 296 25.53 40.44 -15.86
N GLN A 297 25.63 41.55 -16.60
CA GLN A 297 24.70 41.86 -17.68
C GLN A 297 24.80 40.89 -18.86
N GLN A 298 26.01 40.44 -19.22
CA GLN A 298 26.21 39.37 -20.21
C GLN A 298 25.66 38.01 -19.74
N THR A 299 25.68 37.76 -18.43
CA THR A 299 25.11 36.55 -17.82
C THR A 299 23.60 36.50 -18.03
N SER A 300 22.89 37.60 -17.77
CA SER A 300 21.45 37.72 -18.05
C SER A 300 21.00 39.17 -18.11
N THR A 301 20.26 39.53 -19.16
CA THR A 301 19.63 40.85 -19.31
C THR A 301 18.50 41.10 -18.31
N ASN A 302 18.05 40.07 -17.61
CA ASN A 302 16.99 40.18 -16.59
C ASN A 302 17.54 40.58 -15.21
N PHE A 303 18.86 40.57 -15.04
CA PHE A 303 19.47 41.01 -13.78
C PHE A 303 19.45 42.54 -13.67
N LYS A 304 18.88 43.02 -12.57
CA LYS A 304 18.79 44.46 -12.27
C LYS A 304 19.88 44.86 -11.28
N GLU A 305 20.62 45.92 -11.57
CA GLU A 305 21.57 46.49 -10.62
C GLU A 305 20.82 47.30 -9.54
N THR A 306 21.32 47.26 -8.30
CA THR A 306 20.89 48.16 -7.23
C THR A 306 22.07 48.60 -6.37
N ALA A 307 21.79 49.34 -5.29
CA ALA A 307 22.79 49.68 -4.29
C ALA A 307 23.49 48.43 -3.71
N ASN A 308 22.79 47.31 -3.50
CA ASN A 308 23.35 46.13 -2.83
C ASN A 308 23.69 44.99 -3.79
N TRP A 309 23.26 45.05 -5.05
CA TRP A 309 23.37 43.95 -6.00
C TRP A 309 24.08 44.40 -7.27
N PHE A 310 25.08 43.63 -7.71
CA PHE A 310 25.62 43.74 -9.06
C PHE A 310 24.55 43.33 -10.09
N GLY A 311 23.71 42.38 -9.72
CA GLY A 311 22.51 42.03 -10.46
C GLY A 311 21.66 41.05 -9.69
N TYR A 312 20.35 41.31 -9.59
CA TYR A 312 19.39 40.39 -8.99
C TYR A 312 18.16 40.21 -9.89
N LYS A 313 17.49 39.07 -9.78
CA LYS A 313 16.17 38.82 -10.39
C LYS A 313 15.23 38.20 -9.36
N LEU A 314 13.94 38.49 -9.53
CA LEU A 314 12.87 37.76 -8.86
C LEU A 314 12.65 36.42 -9.54
N ALA A 315 12.16 35.43 -8.79
CA ALA A 315 11.68 34.18 -9.35
C ALA A 315 10.55 34.45 -10.36
N ASP A 316 10.66 33.87 -11.56
CA ASP A 316 9.67 34.00 -12.64
C ASP A 316 8.93 32.68 -12.87
N ARG A 317 9.65 31.58 -13.14
CA ARG A 317 9.04 30.27 -13.44
C ARG A 317 8.52 29.57 -12.19
N ASN A 318 9.40 29.36 -11.22
CA ASN A 318 9.10 28.60 -10.01
C ASN A 318 8.84 29.53 -8.82
N ASN A 319 7.96 30.52 -9.01
CA ASN A 319 7.68 31.55 -8.02
C ASN A 319 6.94 30.97 -6.80
N LEU A 320 7.42 31.31 -5.60
CA LEU A 320 6.83 30.90 -4.32
C LEU A 320 6.54 32.14 -3.48
N ASP A 321 5.28 32.57 -3.43
CA ASP A 321 4.85 33.67 -2.54
C ASP A 321 4.55 33.11 -1.14
N PHE A 322 5.56 33.06 -0.27
CA PHE A 322 5.43 32.57 1.10
C PHE A 322 4.57 33.46 1.99
N TRP A 323 4.20 34.67 1.54
CA TRP A 323 3.29 35.52 2.28
C TRP A 323 1.82 35.14 2.02
N LYS A 324 1.43 34.98 0.75
CA LYS A 324 0.05 34.66 0.37
C LYS A 324 -0.23 33.17 0.26
N LEU A 325 0.81 32.35 0.07
CA LEU A 325 0.71 30.90 -0.14
C LEU A 325 -0.22 30.52 -1.31
N ASN A 326 -0.26 31.36 -2.35
CA ASN A 326 -1.23 31.24 -3.45
C ASN A 326 -0.61 30.99 -4.83
N SER A 327 0.71 30.83 -4.92
CA SER A 327 1.35 30.44 -6.18
C SER A 327 1.06 28.97 -6.50
N SER A 328 0.95 28.64 -7.80
CA SER A 328 0.70 27.26 -8.28
C SER A 328 1.71 26.25 -7.76
N GLU A 329 2.96 26.69 -7.56
CA GLU A 329 4.06 25.83 -7.10
C GLU A 329 3.87 25.34 -5.66
N PHE A 330 3.00 25.96 -4.84
CA PHE A 330 2.72 25.43 -3.50
C PHE A 330 2.09 24.04 -3.56
N GLU A 331 1.32 23.70 -4.60
CA GLU A 331 0.78 22.34 -4.74
C GLU A 331 1.89 21.30 -4.96
N ARG A 332 2.95 21.67 -5.68
CA ARG A 332 4.15 20.82 -5.80
C ARG A 332 4.91 20.77 -4.48
N LEU A 333 5.00 21.88 -3.74
CA LEU A 333 5.71 21.97 -2.47
C LEU A 333 5.07 21.13 -1.36
N LYS A 334 3.75 20.93 -1.39
CA LYS A 334 3.02 20.03 -0.47
C LYS A 334 3.42 18.57 -0.68
N HIS A 335 3.68 18.18 -1.92
CA HIS A 335 3.85 16.79 -2.29
C HIS A 335 5.31 16.32 -2.12
N PRO A 336 5.62 15.25 -1.36
CA PRO A 336 6.99 14.85 -1.00
C PRO A 336 8.00 14.69 -2.15
N ARG A 337 7.63 14.03 -3.26
CA ARG A 337 8.52 13.92 -4.43
C ARG A 337 8.62 15.21 -5.25
N LYS A 338 7.47 15.82 -5.55
CA LYS A 338 7.41 17.05 -6.35
C LYS A 338 8.09 18.25 -5.68
N ARG A 339 8.10 18.31 -4.34
CA ARG A 339 8.75 19.40 -3.62
C ARG A 339 10.27 19.33 -3.75
N GLU A 340 10.87 18.15 -3.65
CA GLU A 340 12.32 18.00 -3.83
C GLU A 340 12.71 18.33 -5.28
N GLU A 341 11.93 17.84 -6.26
CA GLU A 341 12.10 18.18 -7.68
C GLU A 341 11.99 19.68 -7.93
N LEU A 342 10.98 20.35 -7.37
CA LEU A 342 10.80 21.80 -7.46
C LEU A 342 12.02 22.55 -6.92
N ILE A 343 12.52 22.19 -5.73
CA ILE A 343 13.71 22.85 -5.16
C ILE A 343 14.95 22.58 -6.02
N ALA A 344 15.09 21.36 -6.57
CA ALA A 344 16.16 21.03 -7.49
C ALA A 344 16.10 21.86 -8.79
N GLU A 345 14.92 22.06 -9.38
CA GLU A 345 14.72 22.94 -10.54
C GLU A 345 15.14 24.38 -10.24
N ILE A 346 14.74 24.92 -9.08
CA ILE A 346 15.12 26.26 -8.62
C ILE A 346 16.65 26.36 -8.48
N ALA A 347 17.27 25.38 -7.82
CA ALA A 347 18.73 25.34 -7.66
C ALA A 347 19.46 25.22 -9.00
N ASN A 348 18.93 24.43 -9.95
CA ASN A 348 19.48 24.26 -11.29
C ASN A 348 19.42 25.56 -12.10
N GLU A 349 18.34 26.32 -11.99
CA GLU A 349 18.23 27.64 -12.65
C GLU A 349 19.28 28.62 -12.11
N MET A 350 19.44 28.69 -10.79
CA MET A 350 20.44 29.54 -10.15
C MET A 350 21.88 29.13 -10.54
N ASP A 351 22.17 27.82 -10.48
CA ASP A 351 23.46 27.22 -10.87
C ASP A 351 23.82 27.52 -12.35
N MET A 352 22.84 27.46 -13.26
CA MET A 352 23.03 27.86 -14.65
C MET A 352 23.56 29.30 -14.75
N TYR A 353 22.99 30.25 -14.00
CA TYR A 353 23.47 31.64 -14.00
C TYR A 353 24.86 31.77 -13.37
N ILE A 354 25.12 31.08 -12.26
CA ILE A 354 26.44 31.09 -11.60
C ILE A 354 27.51 30.56 -12.56
N THR A 355 27.27 29.40 -13.16
CA THR A 355 28.20 28.76 -14.09
C THR A 355 28.45 29.63 -15.32
N LYS A 356 27.40 30.24 -15.89
CA LYS A 356 27.54 31.17 -17.02
C LYS A 356 28.37 32.40 -16.65
N PHE A 357 28.13 32.99 -15.47
CA PHE A 357 28.95 34.08 -14.95
C PHE A 357 30.42 33.69 -14.84
N GLN A 358 30.71 32.54 -14.21
CA GLN A 358 32.08 32.05 -14.03
C GLN A 358 32.80 31.83 -15.37
N GLN A 359 32.09 31.34 -16.40
CA GLN A 359 32.65 31.15 -17.74
C GLN A 359 33.03 32.49 -18.39
N ILE A 360 32.13 33.46 -18.37
CA ILE A 360 32.38 34.79 -18.95
C ILE A 360 33.48 35.52 -18.16
N ALA A 361 33.47 35.45 -16.82
CA ALA A 361 34.51 36.04 -15.98
C ALA A 361 35.90 35.48 -16.30
N LYS A 362 36.01 34.15 -16.49
CA LYS A 362 37.26 33.50 -16.89
C LYS A 362 37.72 33.95 -18.29
N GLN A 363 36.80 34.07 -19.25
CA GLN A 363 37.11 34.54 -20.61
C GLN A 363 37.60 35.99 -20.61
N ASN A 364 36.97 36.84 -19.79
CA ASN A 364 37.28 38.25 -19.66
C ASN A 364 38.45 38.53 -18.72
N ASN A 365 39.09 37.47 -18.18
CA ASN A 365 40.25 37.58 -17.29
C ASN A 365 40.01 38.41 -16.01
N VAL A 366 38.77 38.41 -15.51
CA VAL A 366 38.30 39.13 -14.32
C VAL A 366 38.88 38.56 -13.03
#